data_AF-A0A1V5XTT4-F1
#
_entry.id   AF-A0A1V5XTT4-F1
#
_cell.length_a   1.000
_cell.length_b   1.000
_cell.length_c   1.000
_cell.angle_alpha   90.00
_cell.angle_beta   90.00
_cell.angle_gamma   90.00
#
_symmetry.space_group_name_H-M   'P 1'
#
loop_
_entity.id
_entity.type
_entity.pdbx_description
1 polymer ?
#
loop_
_entity_poly.entity_id
_entity_poly.type
_entity_poly.pdbx_seq_one_letter_code
_entity_poly.pdbx_strand_id
1 'polypeptide(L)'
;MAIDARRTTDSRALLVLCARRRRWYGLFALLAALRILRDVVHYRIRKREMANLASSLTVMVVMRLGWQDIVMRFGFAMALNVLVYLLNDIFDVRADHASGTRDRDKIAFLQNNMKFGWAAASIPLGVMIGLGAMWNHELLWVLCVAGGSCLAYSARLKRLAFLDLATIFVCATAGSMLAFPLDRALGWCLAGLLGCFAMCFQVVQMVRDHDEDASFGTRTTAVVLGPQTMMRLQRVLLVLTAVYASLLVHRWVGVVLLLTVLLPFRAKEADRYWNHLRLTLGVAWLAIVVFIGWTGMSYGWLTRLGYESLLW
;
A
#
# COMPACT_ATOMS: atom_id res chain seq x y z
N MET A 1 71.77 11.26 13.49
CA MET A 1 70.38 11.02 13.92
C MET A 1 69.55 12.22 13.45
N ALA A 2 69.06 12.18 12.20
CA ALA A 2 68.28 13.26 11.60
C ALA A 2 66.93 12.67 11.17
N ILE A 3 65.89 13.02 11.92
CA ILE A 3 64.52 12.58 11.68
C ILE A 3 63.93 13.45 10.56
N ASP A 4 63.49 12.76 9.51
CA ASP A 4 63.02 13.29 8.24
C ASP A 4 61.70 14.08 8.38
N ALA A 5 61.80 15.40 8.20
CA ALA A 5 60.71 16.36 8.36
C ALA A 5 59.82 16.53 7.10
N ARG A 6 59.97 15.69 6.05
CA ARG A 6 59.24 15.85 4.77
C ARG A 6 57.87 15.17 4.68
N ARG A 7 57.33 14.58 5.75
CA ARG A 7 56.04 13.85 5.71
C ARG A 7 54.77 14.66 6.02
N THR A 8 54.85 15.94 6.38
CA THR A 8 53.68 16.69 6.88
C THR A 8 52.90 17.47 5.82
N THR A 9 53.47 17.69 4.61
CA THR A 9 52.83 18.50 3.57
C THR A 9 51.81 17.74 2.71
N ASP A 10 51.86 16.41 2.68
CA ASP A 10 51.00 15.56 1.82
C ASP A 10 49.61 15.28 2.44
N SER A 11 49.50 15.40 3.76
CA SER A 11 48.26 15.10 4.49
C SER A 11 47.12 16.09 4.18
N ARG A 12 47.44 17.37 3.92
CA ARG A 12 46.43 18.40 3.61
C ARG A 12 45.86 18.24 2.19
N ALA A 13 46.68 17.86 1.21
CA ALA A 13 46.23 17.60 -0.16
C ALA A 13 45.32 16.37 -0.25
N LEU A 14 45.66 15.30 0.48
CA LEU A 14 44.83 14.11 0.61
C LEU A 14 43.49 14.40 1.31
N LEU A 15 43.46 15.25 2.35
CA LEU A 15 42.21 15.67 3.01
C LEU A 15 41.30 16.45 2.08
N VAL A 16 41.84 17.36 1.25
CA VAL A 16 41.06 18.13 0.27
C VAL A 16 40.51 17.23 -0.85
N LEU A 17 41.31 16.29 -1.36
CA LEU A 17 40.86 15.31 -2.36
C LEU A 17 39.79 14.35 -1.78
N CYS A 18 39.97 13.88 -0.55
CA CYS A 18 38.97 13.08 0.16
C CYS A 18 37.67 13.85 0.40
N ALA A 19 37.74 15.12 0.81
CA ALA A 19 36.57 15.98 0.98
C ALA A 19 35.84 16.24 -0.34
N ARG A 20 36.58 16.51 -1.42
CA ARG A 20 36.02 16.70 -2.77
C ARG A 20 35.35 15.42 -3.27
N ARG A 21 36.01 14.26 -3.12
CA ARG A 21 35.44 12.95 -3.48
C ARG A 21 34.18 12.63 -2.68
N ARG A 22 34.18 12.93 -1.37
CA ARG A 22 33.02 12.75 -0.47
C ARG A 22 31.83 13.63 -0.89
N ARG A 23 32.08 14.88 -1.30
CA ARG A 23 31.03 15.79 -1.78
C ARG A 23 30.37 15.28 -3.08
N TRP A 24 31.17 14.78 -4.02
CA TRP A 24 30.64 14.17 -5.26
C TRP A 24 29.86 12.89 -5.00
N TYR A 25 30.33 12.05 -4.07
CA TYR A 25 29.58 10.86 -3.65
C TYR A 25 28.23 11.21 -3.01
N GLY A 26 28.18 12.24 -2.16
CA GLY A 26 26.94 12.69 -1.53
C GLY A 26 25.91 13.20 -2.53
N LEU A 27 26.34 14.04 -3.49
CA LEU A 27 25.47 14.54 -4.56
C LEU A 27 24.97 13.40 -5.45
N PHE A 28 25.86 12.49 -5.86
CA PHE A 28 25.48 11.33 -6.66
C PHE A 28 24.47 10.44 -5.91
N ALA A 29 24.69 10.17 -4.63
CA ALA A 29 23.79 9.38 -3.79
C ALA A 29 22.39 10.00 -3.71
N LEU A 30 22.32 11.32 -3.51
CA LEU A 30 21.05 12.05 -3.48
C LEU A 30 20.33 11.98 -4.84
N LEU A 31 21.04 12.24 -5.93
CA LEU A 31 20.47 12.18 -7.28
C LEU A 31 19.97 10.76 -7.63
N ALA A 32 20.72 9.72 -7.24
CA ALA A 32 20.30 8.34 -7.41
C ALA A 32 19.04 8.00 -6.61
N ALA A 33 18.99 8.42 -5.34
CA ALA A 33 17.81 8.22 -4.48
C ALA A 33 16.57 8.95 -5.03
N LEU A 34 16.72 10.21 -5.47
CA LEU A 34 15.65 10.99 -6.07
C LEU A 34 15.16 10.37 -7.39
N ARG A 35 16.07 9.85 -8.22
CA ARG A 35 15.71 9.11 -9.43
C ARG A 35 14.87 7.88 -9.09
N ILE A 36 15.30 7.07 -8.11
CA ILE A 36 14.55 5.88 -7.68
C ILE A 36 13.14 6.25 -7.21
N LEU A 37 13.01 7.28 -6.36
CA LEU A 37 11.70 7.76 -5.89
C LEU A 37 10.81 8.22 -7.04
N ARG A 38 11.36 9.03 -7.96
CA ARG A 38 10.64 9.50 -9.14
C ARG A 38 10.15 8.33 -10.00
N ASP A 39 11.01 7.35 -10.25
CA ASP A 39 10.69 6.20 -11.11
C ASP A 39 9.60 5.33 -10.44
N VAL A 40 9.63 5.15 -9.11
CA VAL A 40 8.54 4.51 -8.35
C VAL A 40 7.24 5.30 -8.50
N VAL A 41 7.23 6.59 -8.18
CA VAL A 41 6.04 7.44 -8.24
C VAL A 41 5.44 7.45 -9.65
N HIS A 42 6.27 7.71 -10.66
CA HIS A 42 5.84 7.79 -12.06
C HIS A 42 5.22 6.48 -12.53
N TYR A 43 5.86 5.35 -12.22
CA TYR A 43 5.35 4.03 -12.57
C TYR A 43 3.97 3.76 -11.94
N ARG A 44 3.80 4.02 -10.64
CA ARG A 44 2.55 3.74 -9.91
C ARG A 44 1.40 4.65 -10.34
N ILE A 45 1.68 5.93 -10.65
CA ILE A 45 0.69 6.85 -11.22
C ILE A 45 0.23 6.34 -12.59
N ARG A 46 1.18 5.98 -13.47
CA ARG A 46 0.86 5.48 -14.82
C ARG A 46 0.01 4.20 -14.77
N LYS A 47 0.26 3.32 -13.81
CA LYS A 47 -0.50 2.07 -13.59
C LYS A 47 -1.81 2.26 -12.84
N ARG A 48 -2.11 3.48 -12.35
CA ARG A 48 -3.29 3.80 -11.52
C ARG A 48 -3.37 2.92 -10.27
N GLU A 49 -2.23 2.62 -9.67
CA GLU A 49 -2.11 1.76 -8.49
C GLU A 49 -2.28 2.52 -7.17
N MET A 50 -2.57 3.82 -7.24
CA MET A 50 -2.79 4.69 -6.08
C MET A 50 -4.27 4.94 -5.78
N ALA A 51 -5.16 4.01 -6.18
CA ALA A 51 -6.59 4.12 -5.94
C ALA A 51 -6.96 4.15 -4.44
N ASN A 52 -6.11 3.57 -3.59
CA ASN A 52 -6.22 3.64 -2.13
C ASN A 52 -6.09 5.08 -1.57
N LEU A 53 -5.41 5.99 -2.27
CA LEU A 53 -5.36 7.40 -1.88
C LEU A 53 -6.73 8.07 -2.03
N ALA A 54 -7.45 7.75 -3.11
CA ALA A 54 -8.79 8.25 -3.34
C ALA A 54 -9.77 7.73 -2.27
N SER A 55 -9.72 6.44 -1.93
CA SER A 55 -10.56 5.90 -0.86
C SER A 55 -10.23 6.53 0.49
N SER A 56 -8.94 6.69 0.82
CA SER A 56 -8.52 7.36 2.06
C SER A 56 -9.03 8.80 2.13
N LEU A 57 -8.92 9.56 1.03
CA LEU A 57 -9.45 10.92 0.96
C LEU A 57 -10.97 10.95 1.18
N THR A 58 -11.72 10.03 0.57
CA THR A 58 -13.18 9.95 0.81
C THR A 58 -13.52 9.63 2.26
N VAL A 59 -12.74 8.79 2.95
CA VAL A 59 -12.94 8.53 4.39
C VAL A 59 -12.65 9.81 5.18
N MET A 60 -11.54 10.51 4.93
CA MET A 60 -11.22 11.76 5.63
C MET A 60 -12.33 12.81 5.49
N VAL A 61 -12.90 12.94 4.28
CA VAL A 61 -14.01 13.88 4.01
C VAL A 61 -15.27 13.47 4.76
N VAL A 62 -15.64 12.18 4.71
CA VAL A 62 -16.85 11.68 5.40
C VAL A 62 -16.71 11.78 6.92
N MET A 63 -15.51 11.59 7.45
CA MET A 63 -15.20 11.76 8.87
C MET A 63 -15.14 13.23 9.29
N ARG A 64 -15.39 14.17 8.36
CA ARG A 64 -15.43 15.62 8.59
C ARG A 64 -14.16 16.16 9.26
N LEU A 65 -13.01 15.61 8.86
CA LEU A 65 -11.73 16.10 9.36
C LEU A 65 -11.51 17.55 8.93
N GLY A 66 -10.87 18.33 9.81
CA GLY A 66 -10.46 19.69 9.46
C GLY A 66 -9.52 19.67 8.25
N TRP A 67 -9.60 20.68 7.38
CA TRP A 67 -8.85 20.70 6.12
C TRP A 67 -7.32 20.51 6.32
N GLN A 68 -6.77 21.05 7.41
CA GLN A 68 -5.36 20.88 7.75
C GLN A 68 -5.03 19.41 8.03
N ASP A 69 -5.89 18.72 8.76
CA ASP A 69 -5.72 17.30 9.06
C ASP A 69 -5.85 16.45 7.80
N ILE A 70 -6.77 16.79 6.89
CA ILE A 70 -6.87 16.16 5.57
C ILE A 70 -5.55 16.31 4.80
N VAL A 71 -5.00 17.53 4.69
CA VAL A 71 -3.75 17.79 3.96
C VAL A 71 -2.59 16.99 4.56
N MET A 72 -2.45 16.99 5.88
CA MET A 72 -1.35 16.32 6.58
C MET A 72 -1.46 14.80 6.47
N ARG A 73 -2.65 14.23 6.70
CA ARG A 73 -2.92 12.79 6.57
C ARG A 73 -2.80 12.32 5.12
N PHE A 74 -3.21 13.13 4.15
CA PHE A 74 -3.05 12.81 2.73
C PHE A 74 -1.58 12.83 2.30
N GLY A 75 -0.80 13.83 2.74
CA GLY A 75 0.65 13.86 2.54
C GLY A 75 1.34 12.65 3.15
N PHE A 76 0.93 12.26 4.37
CA PHE A 76 1.37 11.02 5.01
C PHE A 76 1.00 9.79 4.18
N ALA A 77 -0.23 9.69 3.68
CA ALA A 77 -0.68 8.59 2.83
C ALA A 77 0.13 8.46 1.55
N MET A 78 0.49 9.58 0.91
CA MET A 78 1.37 9.60 -0.26
C MET A 78 2.76 9.07 0.09
N ALA A 79 3.36 9.54 1.18
CA ALA A 79 4.67 9.08 1.64
C ALA A 79 4.65 7.58 1.98
N LEU A 80 3.61 7.10 2.66
CA LEU A 80 3.42 5.68 2.98
C LEU A 80 3.31 4.84 1.71
N ASN A 81 2.51 5.27 0.72
CA ASN A 81 2.40 4.58 -0.56
C ASN A 81 3.75 4.46 -1.28
N VAL A 82 4.50 5.56 -1.36
CA VAL A 82 5.83 5.56 -1.96
C VAL A 82 6.78 4.60 -1.22
N LEU A 83 6.78 4.64 0.12
CA LEU A 83 7.60 3.74 0.93
C LEU A 83 7.24 2.28 0.67
N VAL A 84 5.95 1.92 0.75
CA VAL A 84 5.49 0.53 0.58
C VAL A 84 5.85 0.00 -0.81
N TYR A 85 5.62 0.78 -1.86
CA TYR A 85 5.97 0.34 -3.21
C TYR A 85 7.48 0.27 -3.44
N LEU A 86 8.26 1.19 -2.90
CA LEU A 86 9.71 1.14 -2.99
C LEU A 86 10.28 -0.07 -2.24
N LEU A 87 9.78 -0.35 -1.03
CA LEU A 87 10.17 -1.55 -0.29
C LEU A 87 9.81 -2.81 -1.08
N ASN A 88 8.61 -2.88 -1.67
CA ASN A 88 8.24 -4.01 -2.51
C ASN A 88 9.21 -4.18 -3.69
N ASP A 89 9.54 -3.10 -4.41
CA ASP A 89 10.50 -3.13 -5.53
C ASP A 89 11.90 -3.58 -5.06
N ILE A 90 12.34 -3.18 -3.87
CA ILE A 90 13.62 -3.60 -3.27
C ILE A 90 13.62 -5.10 -2.98
N PHE A 91 12.57 -5.64 -2.35
CA PHE A 91 12.47 -7.07 -2.02
C PHE A 91 12.28 -7.96 -3.25
N ASP A 92 11.62 -7.44 -4.29
CA ASP A 92 11.32 -8.20 -5.51
C ASP A 92 12.34 -8.03 -6.62
N VAL A 93 13.30 -7.10 -6.49
CA VAL A 93 14.27 -6.74 -7.54
C VAL A 93 14.86 -7.93 -8.30
N ARG A 94 15.16 -9.04 -7.61
CA ARG A 94 15.74 -10.26 -8.23
C ARG A 94 14.72 -11.05 -9.03
N ALA A 95 13.51 -11.23 -8.49
CA ALA A 95 12.42 -11.90 -9.18
C ALA A 95 11.95 -11.06 -10.37
N ASP A 96 11.82 -9.76 -10.16
CA ASP A 96 11.48 -8.77 -11.18
C ASP A 96 12.51 -8.72 -12.31
N HIS A 97 13.80 -8.80 -11.99
CA HIS A 97 14.86 -8.86 -13.00
C HIS A 97 14.82 -10.17 -13.81
N ALA A 98 14.40 -11.27 -13.17
CA ALA A 98 14.20 -12.55 -13.85
C ALA A 98 12.92 -12.56 -14.70
N SER A 99 11.91 -11.75 -14.35
CA SER A 99 10.68 -11.62 -15.12
C SER A 99 10.95 -10.92 -16.46
N GLY A 100 10.55 -11.56 -17.57
CA GLY A 100 10.72 -10.99 -18.91
C GLY A 100 9.78 -9.81 -19.23
N THR A 101 8.83 -9.50 -18.33
CA THR A 101 7.67 -8.65 -18.57
C THR A 101 7.78 -7.25 -17.93
N ARG A 102 8.77 -7.01 -17.08
CA ARG A 102 8.94 -5.74 -16.34
C ARG A 102 9.97 -4.81 -16.98
N ASP A 103 9.97 -3.55 -16.53
CA ASP A 103 10.86 -2.48 -16.99
C ASP A 103 12.31 -2.78 -16.62
N ARG A 104 13.07 -3.33 -17.57
CA ARG A 104 14.45 -3.80 -17.38
C ARG A 104 15.38 -2.68 -16.95
N ASP A 105 15.22 -1.48 -17.50
CA ASP A 105 16.12 -0.35 -17.21
C ASP A 105 15.94 0.14 -15.77
N LYS A 106 14.68 0.28 -15.33
CA LYS A 106 14.36 0.64 -13.94
C LYS A 106 14.91 -0.41 -12.97
N ILE A 107 14.65 -1.69 -13.24
CA ILE A 107 15.03 -2.78 -12.35
C ILE A 107 16.55 -2.94 -12.29
N ALA A 108 17.23 -2.92 -13.43
CA ALA A 108 18.68 -2.98 -13.50
C ALA A 108 19.32 -1.78 -12.77
N PHE A 109 18.75 -0.58 -12.91
CA PHE A 109 19.23 0.58 -12.16
C PHE A 109 19.12 0.36 -10.66
N LEU A 110 17.96 -0.09 -10.16
CA LEU A 110 17.77 -0.36 -8.73
C LEU A 110 18.70 -1.46 -8.22
N GLN A 111 18.85 -2.56 -8.96
CA GLN A 111 19.73 -3.67 -8.60
C GLN A 111 21.20 -3.23 -8.45
N ASN A 112 21.69 -2.41 -9.39
CA ASN A 112 23.05 -1.88 -9.37
C ASN A 112 23.25 -0.79 -8.29
N ASN A 113 22.17 -0.24 -7.75
CA ASN A 113 22.18 0.91 -6.84
C ASN A 113 21.44 0.63 -5.52
N MET A 114 21.43 -0.62 -5.05
CA MET A 114 20.61 -1.07 -3.91
C MET A 114 20.79 -0.22 -2.64
N LYS A 115 22.01 0.25 -2.35
CA LYS A 115 22.30 1.14 -1.22
C LYS A 115 21.51 2.45 -1.30
N PHE A 116 21.36 3.00 -2.51
CA PHE A 116 20.57 4.20 -2.75
C PHE A 116 19.05 3.91 -2.74
N GLY A 117 18.64 2.66 -3.02
CA GLY A 117 17.25 2.22 -2.80
C GLY A 117 16.84 2.30 -1.32
N TRP A 118 17.67 1.76 -0.42
CA TRP A 118 17.43 1.87 1.02
C TRP A 118 17.53 3.33 1.52
N ALA A 119 18.49 4.10 1.02
CA ALA A 119 18.55 5.53 1.31
C ALA A 119 17.29 6.27 0.81
N ALA A 120 16.79 5.94 -0.38
CA ALA A 120 15.54 6.49 -0.91
C ALA A 120 14.35 6.14 -0.01
N ALA A 121 14.28 4.92 0.54
CA ALA A 121 13.22 4.52 1.47
C ALA A 121 13.26 5.27 2.81
N SER A 122 14.45 5.69 3.26
CA SER A 122 14.60 6.48 4.47
C SER A 122 13.98 7.89 4.37
N ILE A 123 13.83 8.43 3.16
CA ILE A 123 13.26 9.78 2.94
C ILE A 123 11.76 9.83 3.29
N PRO A 124 10.85 9.06 2.64
CA PRO A 124 9.44 9.06 3.02
C PRO A 124 9.23 8.55 4.45
N LEU A 125 10.07 7.64 4.94
CA LEU A 125 10.04 7.20 6.34
C LEU A 125 10.30 8.37 7.30
N GLY A 126 11.37 9.15 7.06
CA GLY A 126 11.71 10.32 7.86
C GLY A 126 10.62 11.40 7.82
N VAL A 127 10.03 11.63 6.64
CA VAL A 127 8.87 12.53 6.48
C VAL A 127 7.70 12.06 7.32
N MET A 128 7.34 10.78 7.27
CA MET A 128 6.23 10.22 8.06
C MET A 128 6.49 10.29 9.57
N ILE A 129 7.72 9.99 10.02
CA ILE A 129 8.09 10.11 11.44
C ILE A 129 7.97 11.58 11.87
N GLY A 130 8.48 12.52 11.09
CA GLY A 130 8.38 13.95 11.37
C GLY A 130 6.93 14.43 11.43
N LEU A 131 6.12 14.08 10.43
CA LEU A 131 4.68 14.39 10.40
C LEU A 131 3.94 13.78 11.60
N GLY A 132 4.17 12.50 11.91
CA GLY A 132 3.52 11.84 13.03
C GLY A 132 3.93 12.42 14.39
N ALA A 133 5.20 12.78 14.57
CA ALA A 133 5.68 13.38 15.82
C ALA A 133 5.19 14.83 16.01
N MET A 134 5.10 15.60 14.93
CA MET A 134 4.74 17.02 15.00
C MET A 134 3.24 17.31 14.90
N TRP A 135 2.47 16.44 14.22
CA TRP A 135 1.06 16.68 13.92
C TRP A 135 0.12 15.81 14.75
N ASN A 136 0.25 14.49 14.64
CA ASN A 136 -0.58 13.54 15.37
C ASN A 136 0.16 12.21 15.57
N HIS A 137 0.44 11.90 16.84
CA HIS A 137 1.08 10.66 17.29
C HIS A 137 0.38 9.36 16.85
N GLU A 138 -0.93 9.38 16.57
CA GLU A 138 -1.65 8.25 15.99
C GLU A 138 -1.05 7.82 14.66
N LEU A 139 -0.51 8.76 13.88
CA LEU A 139 0.14 8.45 12.60
C LEU A 139 1.42 7.64 12.79
N LEU A 140 2.07 7.71 13.95
CA LEU A 140 3.18 6.81 14.29
C LEU A 140 2.68 5.38 14.51
N TRP A 141 1.52 5.21 15.15
CA TRP A 141 0.86 3.91 15.24
C TRP A 141 0.48 3.37 13.86
N VAL A 142 -0.07 4.23 12.99
CA VAL A 142 -0.34 3.86 11.59
C VAL A 142 0.93 3.44 10.88
N LEU A 143 2.04 4.17 11.05
CA LEU A 143 3.34 3.80 10.46
C LEU A 143 3.79 2.42 10.94
N CYS A 144 3.71 2.15 12.24
CA CYS A 144 4.10 0.88 12.81
C CYS A 144 3.23 -0.27 12.28
N VAL A 145 1.91 -0.12 12.30
CA VAL A 145 0.98 -1.19 11.94
C VAL A 145 0.92 -1.36 10.42
N ALA A 146 0.61 -0.30 9.67
CA ALA A 146 0.47 -0.36 8.21
C ALA A 146 1.81 -0.50 7.49
N GLY A 147 2.82 0.25 7.91
CA GLY A 147 4.17 0.13 7.36
C GLY A 147 4.80 -1.22 7.72
N GLY A 148 4.66 -1.65 8.97
CA GLY A 148 5.13 -2.96 9.44
C GLY A 148 4.46 -4.13 8.72
N SER A 149 3.13 -4.10 8.55
CA SER A 149 2.40 -5.15 7.82
C SER A 149 2.81 -5.21 6.35
N CYS A 150 2.96 -4.05 5.69
CA CYS A 150 3.40 -3.99 4.29
C CYS A 150 4.86 -4.48 4.12
N LEU A 151 5.72 -4.16 5.09
CA LEU A 151 7.10 -4.66 5.11
C LEU A 151 7.13 -6.18 5.29
N ALA A 152 6.38 -6.71 6.26
CA ALA A 152 6.27 -8.15 6.48
C ALA A 152 5.70 -8.88 5.26
N TYR A 153 4.69 -8.28 4.61
CA TYR A 153 4.13 -8.75 3.34
C TYR A 153 5.21 -8.88 2.27
N SER A 154 5.94 -7.80 2.03
CA SER A 154 6.96 -7.70 0.97
C SER A 154 8.14 -8.64 1.24
N ALA A 155 8.56 -8.76 2.49
CA ALA A 155 9.69 -9.58 2.89
C ALA A 155 9.40 -11.08 2.81
N ARG A 156 8.19 -11.52 3.21
CA ARG A 156 7.90 -12.96 3.32
C ARG A 156 6.45 -13.35 3.15
N LEU A 157 5.49 -12.65 3.77
CA LEU A 157 4.14 -13.19 3.93
C LEU A 157 3.40 -13.37 2.59
N LYS A 158 3.72 -12.58 1.57
CA LYS A 158 3.15 -12.75 0.22
C LYS A 158 3.51 -14.07 -0.47
N ARG A 159 4.50 -14.81 0.05
CA ARG A 159 4.97 -16.09 -0.48
C ARG A 159 4.40 -17.29 0.28
N LEU A 160 3.57 -17.04 1.28
CA LEU A 160 2.97 -18.05 2.14
C LEU A 160 1.48 -18.13 1.85
N ALA A 161 1.01 -19.31 1.44
CA ALA A 161 -0.40 -19.55 1.21
C ALA A 161 -1.24 -19.19 2.43
N PHE A 162 -2.44 -18.68 2.16
CA PHE A 162 -3.44 -18.10 3.06
C PHE A 162 -3.00 -16.80 3.76
N LEU A 163 -1.73 -16.70 4.15
CA LEU A 163 -1.19 -15.51 4.78
C LEU A 163 -1.03 -14.35 3.79
N ASP A 164 -0.76 -14.63 2.53
CA ASP A 164 -0.75 -13.63 1.46
C ASP A 164 -2.09 -12.87 1.36
N LEU A 165 -3.22 -13.57 1.44
CA LEU A 165 -4.56 -12.97 1.41
C LEU A 165 -4.92 -12.28 2.73
N ALA A 166 -4.68 -12.94 3.86
CA ALA A 166 -4.94 -12.37 5.19
C ALA A 166 -4.13 -11.09 5.43
N THR A 167 -2.88 -11.07 4.98
CA THR A 167 -2.02 -9.89 5.11
C THR A 167 -2.52 -8.73 4.27
N ILE A 168 -3.13 -8.98 3.10
CA ILE A 168 -3.72 -7.89 2.30
C ILE A 168 -4.92 -7.24 3.00
N PHE A 169 -5.76 -8.01 3.68
CA PHE A 169 -6.80 -7.44 4.54
C PHE A 169 -6.19 -6.50 5.59
N VAL A 170 -5.18 -7.01 6.33
CA VAL A 170 -4.50 -6.23 7.38
C VAL A 170 -3.84 -4.98 6.80
N CYS A 171 -3.09 -5.08 5.70
CA CYS A 171 -2.44 -3.95 5.06
C CYS A 171 -3.44 -2.89 4.58
N ALA A 172 -4.57 -3.29 4.01
CA ALA A 172 -5.56 -2.35 3.50
C ALA A 172 -6.35 -1.68 4.64
N THR A 173 -6.73 -2.43 5.67
CA THR A 173 -7.39 -1.88 6.86
C THR A 173 -6.43 -0.97 7.64
N ALA A 174 -5.21 -1.41 7.89
CA ALA A 174 -4.18 -0.61 8.56
C ALA A 174 -3.80 0.62 7.75
N GLY A 175 -3.64 0.48 6.43
CA GLY A 175 -3.39 1.59 5.53
C GLY A 175 -4.52 2.62 5.53
N SER A 176 -5.75 2.22 5.84
CA SER A 176 -6.90 3.14 5.96
C SER A 176 -6.96 3.86 7.31
N MET A 177 -6.23 3.40 8.34
CA MET A 177 -6.19 4.03 9.67
C MET A 177 -5.70 5.49 9.62
N LEU A 178 -4.89 5.86 8.62
CA LEU A 178 -4.49 7.26 8.43
C LEU A 178 -5.66 8.20 8.13
N ALA A 179 -6.82 7.68 7.72
CA ALA A 179 -7.93 8.48 7.21
C ALA A 179 -8.95 8.91 8.27
N PHE A 180 -8.75 8.53 9.53
CA PHE A 180 -9.65 8.85 10.64
C PHE A 180 -8.90 8.84 11.98
N PRO A 181 -9.47 9.43 13.06
CA PRO A 181 -8.93 9.33 14.41
C PRO A 181 -9.18 7.92 14.98
N LEU A 182 -8.20 7.33 15.64
CA LEU A 182 -8.22 5.88 15.93
C LEU A 182 -9.25 5.47 16.99
N ASP A 183 -9.85 6.44 17.69
CA ASP A 183 -10.95 6.25 18.64
C ASP A 183 -12.33 6.14 17.97
N ARG A 184 -12.45 6.41 16.65
CA ARG A 184 -13.75 6.44 15.94
C ARG A 184 -14.17 5.09 15.38
N ALA A 185 -15.27 4.55 15.92
CA ALA A 185 -15.82 3.25 15.52
C ALA A 185 -16.24 3.20 14.04
N LEU A 186 -16.81 4.30 13.51
CA LEU A 186 -17.20 4.38 12.11
C LEU A 186 -16.00 4.27 11.16
N GLY A 187 -14.88 4.90 11.52
CA GLY A 187 -13.65 4.83 10.74
C GLY A 187 -13.12 3.40 10.62
N TRP A 188 -13.14 2.65 11.72
CA TRP A 188 -12.80 1.22 11.71
C TRP A 188 -13.75 0.38 10.86
N CYS A 189 -15.06 0.66 10.90
CA CYS A 189 -16.02 -0.03 10.04
C CYS A 189 -15.69 0.17 8.56
N LEU A 190 -15.40 1.42 8.16
CA LEU A 190 -15.01 1.78 6.79
C LEU A 190 -13.67 1.17 6.38
N ALA A 191 -12.68 1.17 7.28
CA ALA A 191 -11.37 0.56 7.06
C ALA A 191 -11.46 -0.97 6.88
N GLY A 192 -12.31 -1.63 7.67
CA GLY A 192 -12.59 -3.05 7.51
C GLY A 192 -13.25 -3.36 6.16
N LEU A 193 -14.19 -2.52 5.71
CA LEU A 193 -14.81 -2.67 4.39
C LEU A 193 -13.79 -2.52 3.26
N LEU A 194 -12.89 -1.53 3.33
CA LEU A 194 -11.80 -1.37 2.38
C LEU A 194 -10.83 -2.57 2.40
N GLY A 195 -10.59 -3.15 3.58
CA GLY A 195 -9.87 -4.42 3.74
C GLY A 195 -10.55 -5.57 3.00
N CYS A 196 -11.86 -5.72 3.13
CA CYS A 196 -12.64 -6.72 2.42
C CYS A 196 -12.56 -6.53 0.89
N PHE A 197 -12.67 -5.28 0.40
CA PHE A 197 -12.48 -4.98 -1.02
C PHE A 197 -11.08 -5.34 -1.50
N ALA A 198 -10.05 -5.02 -0.72
CA ALA A 198 -8.67 -5.34 -1.07
C ALA A 198 -8.45 -6.86 -1.22
N MET A 199 -9.03 -7.68 -0.35
CA MET A 199 -8.99 -9.14 -0.50
C MET A 199 -9.65 -9.60 -1.81
N CYS A 200 -10.81 -9.04 -2.16
CA CYS A 200 -11.51 -9.38 -3.40
C CYS A 200 -10.67 -9.01 -4.64
N PHE A 201 -9.94 -7.91 -4.62
CA PHE A 201 -8.99 -7.59 -5.68
C PHE A 201 -7.80 -8.56 -5.67
N GLN A 202 -7.24 -8.84 -4.49
CA GLN A 202 -6.06 -9.68 -4.37
C GLN A 202 -6.24 -11.08 -4.94
N VAL A 203 -7.41 -11.70 -4.75
CA VAL A 203 -7.69 -13.02 -5.35
C VAL A 203 -7.57 -12.99 -6.86
N VAL A 204 -8.06 -11.93 -7.51
CA VAL A 204 -7.93 -11.76 -8.96
C VAL A 204 -6.47 -11.54 -9.35
N GLN A 205 -5.71 -10.77 -8.58
CA GLN A 205 -4.27 -10.57 -8.80
C GLN A 205 -3.52 -11.91 -8.71
N MET A 206 -3.76 -12.70 -7.67
CA MET A 206 -3.12 -14.01 -7.49
C MET A 206 -3.47 -15.01 -8.61
N VAL A 207 -4.67 -14.92 -9.19
CA VAL A 207 -5.03 -15.74 -10.36
C VAL A 207 -4.28 -15.30 -11.62
N ARG A 208 -4.04 -13.98 -11.78
CA ARG A 208 -3.26 -13.45 -12.92
C ARG A 208 -1.79 -13.84 -12.82
N ASP A 209 -1.25 -13.80 -11.61
CA ASP A 209 0.17 -14.04 -11.34
C ASP A 209 0.48 -15.53 -11.12
N HIS A 210 -0.53 -16.41 -11.17
CA HIS A 210 -0.43 -17.84 -10.83
C HIS A 210 0.73 -18.56 -11.53
N ASP A 211 0.79 -18.48 -12.86
CA ASP A 211 1.78 -19.25 -13.64
C ASP A 211 3.20 -18.71 -13.41
N GLU A 212 3.33 -17.39 -13.25
CA GLU A 212 4.59 -16.72 -12.93
C GLU A 212 5.08 -17.13 -11.53
N ASP A 213 4.21 -17.02 -10.53
CA ASP A 213 4.50 -17.43 -9.14
C ASP A 213 4.90 -18.90 -9.05
N ALA A 214 4.19 -19.78 -9.76
CA ALA A 214 4.48 -21.21 -9.82
C ALA A 214 5.87 -21.46 -10.45
N SER A 215 6.22 -20.75 -11.53
CA SER A 215 7.51 -20.89 -12.19
C SER A 215 8.69 -20.47 -11.31
N PHE A 216 8.47 -19.53 -10.38
CA PHE A 216 9.45 -19.10 -9.39
C PHE A 216 9.45 -19.93 -8.10
N GLY A 217 8.62 -20.98 -8.02
CA GLY A 217 8.50 -21.82 -6.82
C GLY A 217 7.85 -21.10 -5.63
N THR A 218 7.13 -20.00 -5.87
CA THR A 218 6.41 -19.26 -4.83
C THR A 218 5.14 -20.01 -4.46
N ARG A 219 4.86 -20.18 -3.16
CA ARG A 219 3.70 -20.93 -2.66
C ARG A 219 2.55 -20.01 -2.24
N THR A 220 2.07 -19.17 -3.17
CA THR A 220 0.89 -18.32 -2.91
C THR A 220 -0.38 -19.18 -2.77
N THR A 221 -1.47 -18.59 -2.25
CA THR A 221 -2.78 -19.24 -2.14
C THR A 221 -3.26 -19.74 -3.49
N ALA A 222 -3.07 -18.96 -4.56
CA ALA A 222 -3.45 -19.38 -5.90
C ALA A 222 -2.63 -20.58 -6.39
N VAL A 223 -1.32 -20.62 -6.14
CA VAL A 223 -0.48 -21.77 -6.52
C VAL A 223 -0.87 -23.02 -5.74
N VAL A 224 -1.21 -22.91 -4.46
CA VAL A 224 -1.59 -24.06 -3.62
C VAL A 224 -2.99 -24.58 -3.93
N LEU A 225 -3.98 -23.70 -4.11
CA LEU A 225 -5.38 -24.09 -4.30
C LEU A 225 -5.78 -24.26 -5.77
N GLY A 226 -5.01 -23.68 -6.68
CA GLY A 226 -5.31 -23.58 -8.10
C GLY A 226 -6.34 -22.49 -8.46
N PRO A 227 -6.37 -22.03 -9.72
CA PRO A 227 -7.26 -20.95 -10.16
C PRO A 227 -8.75 -21.24 -9.96
N GLN A 228 -9.19 -22.50 -10.09
CA GLN A 228 -10.60 -22.87 -9.94
C GLN A 228 -11.12 -22.66 -8.52
N THR A 229 -10.32 -23.07 -7.53
CA THR A 229 -10.66 -22.87 -6.12
C THR A 229 -10.62 -21.39 -5.76
N MET A 230 -9.66 -20.62 -6.32
CA MET A 230 -9.61 -19.17 -6.15
C MET A 230 -10.87 -18.46 -6.68
N MET A 231 -11.43 -18.92 -7.80
CA MET A 231 -12.70 -18.37 -8.31
C MET A 231 -13.88 -18.63 -7.36
N ARG A 232 -13.91 -19.79 -6.68
CA ARG A 232 -14.93 -20.07 -5.64
C ARG A 232 -14.69 -19.21 -4.40
N LEU A 233 -13.43 -19.10 -3.96
CA LEU A 233 -13.04 -18.25 -2.85
C LEU A 233 -13.44 -16.78 -3.10
N GLN A 234 -13.26 -16.28 -4.32
CA GLN A 234 -13.71 -14.93 -4.70
C GLN A 234 -15.20 -14.72 -4.42
N ARG A 235 -16.05 -15.69 -4.79
CA ARG A 235 -17.50 -15.60 -4.53
C ARG A 235 -17.81 -15.59 -3.05
N VAL A 236 -17.13 -16.42 -2.26
CA VAL A 236 -17.27 -16.42 -0.80
C VAL A 236 -16.87 -15.06 -0.22
N LEU A 237 -15.74 -14.50 -0.63
CA LEU A 237 -15.28 -13.18 -0.17
C LEU A 237 -16.25 -12.06 -0.56
N LEU A 238 -16.83 -12.11 -1.75
CA LEU A 238 -17.85 -11.16 -2.18
C LEU A 238 -19.11 -11.23 -1.31
N VAL A 239 -19.58 -12.44 -0.99
CA VAL A 239 -20.71 -12.63 -0.06
C VAL A 239 -20.36 -12.08 1.33
N LEU A 240 -19.19 -12.43 1.87
CA LEU A 240 -18.74 -11.92 3.18
C LEU A 240 -18.61 -10.40 3.20
N THR A 241 -18.10 -9.81 2.12
CA THR A 241 -17.99 -8.36 1.95
C THR A 241 -19.37 -7.69 1.93
N ALA A 242 -20.31 -8.25 1.18
CA ALA A 242 -21.69 -7.76 1.10
C ALA A 242 -22.40 -7.85 2.47
N VAL A 243 -22.23 -8.98 3.17
CA VAL A 243 -22.75 -9.19 4.53
C VAL A 243 -22.13 -8.16 5.49
N TYR A 244 -20.81 -7.99 5.48
CA TYR A 244 -20.14 -6.98 6.31
C TYR A 244 -20.70 -5.58 6.05
N ALA A 245 -20.79 -5.18 4.77
CA ALA A 245 -21.33 -3.88 4.38
C ALA A 245 -22.78 -3.72 4.86
N SER A 246 -23.64 -4.72 4.65
CA SER A 246 -25.05 -4.67 5.07
C SER A 246 -25.22 -4.58 6.59
N LEU A 247 -24.43 -5.34 7.35
CA LEU A 247 -24.56 -5.40 8.80
C LEU A 247 -24.03 -4.14 9.47
N LEU A 248 -22.89 -3.61 9.03
CA LEU A 248 -22.14 -2.59 9.78
C LEU A 248 -22.12 -1.19 9.15
N VAL A 249 -22.35 -1.07 7.84
CA VAL A 249 -22.11 0.19 7.12
C VAL A 249 -23.38 0.71 6.46
N HIS A 250 -23.98 -0.05 5.56
CA HIS A 250 -25.20 0.34 4.86
C HIS A 250 -25.99 -0.89 4.39
N ARG A 251 -27.17 -1.11 4.98
CA ARG A 251 -28.01 -2.29 4.74
C ARG A 251 -28.28 -2.59 3.27
N TRP A 252 -28.79 -1.61 2.53
CA TRP A 252 -29.26 -1.83 1.15
C TRP A 252 -28.13 -1.87 0.13
N VAL A 253 -27.13 -0.99 0.24
CA VAL A 253 -25.94 -1.06 -0.63
C VAL A 253 -25.22 -2.40 -0.45
N GLY A 254 -25.10 -2.92 0.78
CA GLY A 254 -24.56 -4.26 1.01
C GLY A 254 -25.39 -5.38 0.36
N VAL A 255 -26.73 -5.27 0.35
CA VAL A 255 -27.58 -6.24 -0.37
C VAL A 255 -27.36 -6.16 -1.88
N VAL A 256 -27.30 -4.94 -2.43
CA VAL A 256 -27.01 -4.72 -3.86
C VAL A 256 -25.62 -5.25 -4.23
N LEU A 257 -24.63 -5.18 -3.33
CA LEU A 257 -23.30 -5.74 -3.54
C LEU A 257 -23.32 -7.25 -3.79
N LEU A 258 -24.33 -8.00 -3.32
CA LEU A 258 -24.47 -9.43 -3.64
C LEU A 258 -24.61 -9.70 -5.15
N LEU A 259 -25.11 -8.74 -5.93
CA LEU A 259 -25.18 -8.86 -7.39
C LEU A 259 -23.79 -9.03 -8.02
N THR A 260 -22.73 -8.57 -7.36
CA THR A 260 -21.33 -8.75 -7.80
C THR A 260 -20.93 -10.23 -7.88
N VAL A 261 -21.56 -11.11 -7.09
CA VAL A 261 -21.30 -12.56 -7.11
C VAL A 261 -21.70 -13.18 -8.45
N LEU A 262 -22.65 -12.57 -9.15
CA LEU A 262 -23.14 -13.02 -10.46
C LEU A 262 -22.17 -12.69 -11.60
N LEU A 263 -21.15 -11.85 -11.34
CA LEU A 263 -20.16 -11.53 -12.37
C LEU A 263 -19.38 -12.80 -12.78
N PRO A 264 -19.27 -13.08 -14.08
CA PRO A 264 -18.56 -14.25 -14.56
C PRO A 264 -17.06 -14.09 -14.33
N PHE A 265 -16.50 -14.85 -13.40
CA PHE A 265 -15.06 -14.93 -13.20
C PHE A 265 -14.49 -16.13 -13.96
N ARG A 266 -13.66 -15.85 -14.96
CA ARG A 266 -12.87 -16.85 -15.70
C ARG A 266 -11.40 -16.43 -15.63
N ALA A 267 -10.50 -17.37 -15.35
CA ALA A 267 -9.06 -17.07 -15.23
C ALA A 267 -8.50 -16.36 -16.47
N LYS A 268 -8.89 -16.79 -17.67
CA LYS A 268 -8.49 -16.16 -18.95
C LYS A 268 -9.02 -14.73 -19.15
N GLU A 269 -10.04 -14.34 -18.41
CA GLU A 269 -10.67 -13.02 -18.49
C GLU A 269 -10.46 -12.21 -17.20
N ALA A 270 -9.42 -12.54 -16.42
CA ALA A 270 -9.17 -11.93 -15.11
C ALA A 270 -9.04 -10.40 -15.18
N ASP A 271 -8.45 -9.83 -16.23
CA ASP A 271 -8.36 -8.38 -16.43
C ASP A 271 -9.73 -7.72 -16.62
N ARG A 272 -10.63 -8.35 -17.38
CA ARG A 272 -12.00 -7.86 -17.57
C ARG A 272 -12.78 -7.95 -16.26
N TYR A 273 -12.67 -9.08 -15.56
CA TYR A 273 -13.31 -9.29 -14.27
C TYR A 273 -12.83 -8.27 -13.23
N TRP A 274 -11.52 -7.99 -13.19
CA TRP A 274 -10.91 -6.97 -12.35
C TRP A 274 -11.54 -5.59 -12.55
N ASN A 275 -11.75 -5.18 -13.80
CA ASN A 275 -12.38 -3.88 -14.11
C ASN A 275 -13.86 -3.83 -13.69
N HIS A 276 -14.62 -4.91 -13.91
CA HIS A 276 -16.00 -4.99 -13.43
C HIS A 276 -16.08 -4.95 -11.90
N LEU A 277 -15.14 -5.62 -11.22
CA LEU A 277 -15.03 -5.60 -9.77
C LEU A 277 -14.71 -4.19 -9.25
N ARG A 278 -13.77 -3.47 -9.89
CA ARG A 278 -13.46 -2.08 -9.57
C ARG A 278 -14.68 -1.17 -9.71
N LEU A 279 -15.43 -1.32 -10.80
CA LEU A 279 -16.62 -0.51 -11.04
C LEU A 279 -17.70 -0.78 -9.99
N THR A 280 -18.04 -2.05 -9.76
CA THR A 280 -19.12 -2.45 -8.85
C THR A 280 -18.80 -2.09 -7.39
N LEU A 281 -17.63 -2.49 -6.89
CA LEU A 281 -17.21 -2.16 -5.52
C LEU A 281 -16.98 -0.65 -5.35
N GLY A 282 -16.46 0.02 -6.37
CA GLY A 282 -16.24 1.47 -6.36
C GLY A 282 -17.54 2.27 -6.32
N VAL A 283 -18.56 1.88 -7.11
CA VAL A 283 -19.89 2.52 -7.08
C VAL A 283 -20.56 2.29 -5.72
N ALA A 284 -20.49 1.08 -5.17
CA ALA A 284 -21.02 0.79 -3.85
C ALA A 284 -20.32 1.60 -2.76
N TRP A 285 -18.99 1.71 -2.83
CA TRP A 285 -18.20 2.57 -1.94
C TRP A 285 -18.68 4.02 -2.00
N LEU A 286 -18.78 4.58 -3.22
CA LEU A 286 -19.23 5.96 -3.43
C LEU A 286 -20.64 6.20 -2.88
N ALA A 287 -21.58 5.28 -3.11
CA ALA A 287 -22.93 5.37 -2.56
C ALA A 287 -22.91 5.40 -1.03
N ILE A 288 -22.09 4.55 -0.40
CA ILE A 288 -21.91 4.51 1.05
C ILE A 288 -21.34 5.85 1.57
N VAL A 289 -20.23 6.32 1.02
CA VAL A 289 -19.58 7.55 1.52
C VAL A 289 -20.44 8.79 1.27
N VAL A 290 -21.19 8.86 0.16
CA VAL A 290 -22.15 9.95 -0.09
C VAL A 290 -23.28 9.92 0.94
N PHE A 291 -23.84 8.73 1.22
CA PHE A 291 -24.89 8.58 2.23
C PHE A 291 -24.40 9.03 3.61
N ILE A 292 -23.22 8.56 4.05
CA ILE A 292 -22.67 8.92 5.36
C ILE A 292 -22.29 10.41 5.38
N GLY A 293 -21.73 10.95 4.29
CA GLY A 293 -21.41 12.38 4.19
C GLY A 293 -22.65 13.26 4.37
N TRP A 294 -23.78 12.88 3.77
CA TRP A 294 -25.07 13.56 3.93
C TRP A 294 -25.61 13.41 5.35
N THR A 295 -25.77 12.17 5.83
CA THR A 295 -26.52 11.87 7.06
C THR A 295 -25.69 11.97 8.33
N GLY A 296 -24.36 11.97 8.21
CA GLY A 296 -23.43 11.90 9.33
C GLY A 296 -23.35 10.53 10.02
N MET A 297 -24.01 9.49 9.51
CA MET A 297 -24.12 8.19 10.18
C MET A 297 -24.07 7.00 9.23
N SER A 298 -23.64 5.83 9.72
CA SER A 298 -23.86 4.54 9.07
C SER A 298 -25.31 4.08 9.20
N TYR A 299 -25.73 3.18 8.31
CA TYR A 299 -27.08 2.64 8.24
C TYR A 299 -27.07 1.10 8.09
N GLY A 300 -26.24 0.45 8.90
CA GLY A 300 -26.19 -1.01 9.00
C GLY A 300 -27.45 -1.61 9.62
N TRP A 301 -27.59 -2.93 9.54
CA TRP A 301 -28.61 -3.67 10.27
C TRP A 301 -28.29 -3.77 11.77
N LEU A 302 -27.02 -3.95 12.12
CA LEU A 302 -26.57 -4.13 13.51
C LEU A 302 -26.10 -2.82 14.15
N THR A 303 -25.64 -1.86 13.34
CA THR A 303 -25.04 -0.64 13.86
C THR A 303 -25.60 0.60 13.16
N ARG A 304 -25.66 1.69 13.94
CA ARG A 304 -25.87 3.07 13.46
C ARG A 304 -24.82 3.92 14.16
N LEU A 305 -23.69 4.13 13.48
CA LEU A 305 -22.54 4.82 14.04
C LEU A 305 -22.44 6.20 13.40
N GLY A 306 -22.42 7.25 14.22
CA GLY A 306 -22.09 8.59 13.76
C GLY A 306 -20.59 8.75 13.58
N TYR A 307 -20.16 9.79 12.86
CA TYR A 307 -18.74 10.14 12.77
C TYR A 307 -18.12 10.47 14.14
N GLU A 308 -18.96 10.81 15.14
CA GLU A 308 -18.52 11.07 16.51
C GLU A 308 -18.48 9.83 17.42
N SER A 309 -19.01 8.67 16.97
CA SER A 309 -19.12 7.48 17.81
C SER A 309 -17.74 6.94 18.21
N LEU A 310 -17.49 6.92 19.53
CA LEU A 310 -16.29 6.34 20.14
C LEU A 310 -16.36 4.80 20.13
N LEU A 311 -15.18 4.16 20.13
CA LEU A 311 -15.05 2.70 20.21
C LEU A 311 -15.41 2.12 21.60
N TRP A 312 -15.40 2.94 22.65
CA TRP A 312 -15.67 2.59 24.04
C TRP A 312 -16.32 3.75 24.79
#